data_AF-A0A316QS55-F1
#
_entry.id   AF-A0A316QS55-F1
#
_cell.length_a   1.000
_cell.length_b   1.000
_cell.length_c   1.000
_cell.angle_alpha   90.00
_cell.angle_beta   90.00
_cell.angle_gamma   90.00
#
_symmetry.space_group_name_H-M   'P 1'
#
loop_
_entity.id
_entity.type
_entity.pdbx_description
1 polymer ?
#
loop_
_entity_poly.entity_id
_entity_poly.type
_entity_poly.pdbx_seq_one_letter_code
_entity_poly.pdbx_strand_id
1 'polypeptide(L)'
;MFSGLLYCADCGNHLTIQRVARNRKKGQFCLRYLSQEEKGGRSHRILVSDLERVVQCDLHKVYEYVILHEKEFVDEYLSGSKKETEKFQARAKAELKRLSDRQDENGRIIRKLYEDNVTAELQTSDLIFL
;
A
#
# COMPACT_ATOMS: atom_id res chain seq x y z
N MET A 1 -12.42 -9.24 11.69
CA MET A 1 -12.98 -8.11 10.94
C MET A 1 -11.89 -7.08 10.62
N PHE A 2 -11.23 -6.45 11.59
CA PHE A 2 -10.30 -5.33 11.33
C PHE A 2 -8.82 -5.70 11.10
N SER A 3 -8.53 -6.93 10.65
CA SER A 3 -7.14 -7.35 10.45
C SER A 3 -6.54 -6.63 9.24
N GLY A 4 -5.36 -6.02 9.38
CA GLY A 4 -4.66 -5.31 8.30
C GLY A 4 -5.13 -3.89 8.01
N LEU A 5 -6.20 -3.43 8.67
CA LEU A 5 -6.76 -2.08 8.50
C LEU A 5 -6.27 -1.09 9.57
N LEU A 6 -5.79 -1.60 10.70
CA LEU A 6 -5.47 -0.79 11.87
C LEU A 6 -3.99 -0.46 11.92
N TYR A 7 -3.70 0.81 12.17
CA TYR A 7 -2.38 1.32 12.49
C TYR A 7 -2.42 2.06 13.83
N CYS A 8 -1.28 2.06 14.50
CA CYS A 8 -1.03 2.79 15.73
C CYS A 8 -0.86 4.29 15.41
N ALA A 9 -1.64 5.17 16.02
CA ALA A 9 -1.49 6.62 15.81
C ALA A 9 -0.17 7.16 16.35
N ASP A 10 0.31 6.61 17.47
CA ASP A 10 1.54 7.08 18.12
C ASP A 10 2.81 6.55 17.43
N CYS A 11 2.73 5.38 16.82
CA CYS A 11 3.90 4.61 16.40
C CYS A 11 3.89 4.19 14.92
N GLY A 12 2.81 4.48 14.18
CA GLY A 12 2.67 4.17 12.75
C GLY A 12 2.60 2.68 12.39
N ASN A 13 2.91 1.78 13.32
CA ASN A 13 2.95 0.34 13.07
C ASN A 13 1.56 -0.30 12.95
N HIS A 14 1.48 -1.36 12.15
CA HIS A 14 0.25 -2.16 12.02
C HIS A 14 -0.08 -2.91 13.31
N LEU A 15 -1.37 -2.91 13.67
CA LEU A 15 -1.86 -3.66 14.82
C LEU A 15 -2.31 -5.06 14.42
N THR A 16 -1.96 -6.06 15.24
CA THR A 16 -2.27 -7.47 15.00
C THR A 16 -3.25 -8.01 16.03
N ILE A 17 -4.13 -8.94 15.63
CA ILE A 17 -5.08 -9.56 16.56
C ILE A 17 -4.35 -10.56 17.45
N GLN A 18 -4.39 -10.32 18.75
CA GLN A 18 -4.01 -11.27 19.78
C GLN A 18 -5.27 -11.90 20.39
N ARG A 19 -5.31 -13.24 20.39
CA ARG A 19 -6.34 -14.02 21.09
C ARG A 19 -5.73 -14.67 22.32
N VAL A 20 -6.26 -14.36 23.50
CA VAL A 20 -5.81 -14.98 24.76
C VAL A 20 -6.55 -16.30 24.95
N ALA A 21 -5.83 -17.39 25.24
CA ALA A 21 -6.40 -18.74 25.33
C ALA A 21 -7.59 -18.84 26.31
N ARG A 22 -7.52 -18.14 27.46
CA ARG A 22 -8.60 -18.10 28.47
C ARG A 22 -9.77 -17.20 28.10
N ASN A 23 -9.59 -16.26 27.17
CA ASN A 23 -10.60 -15.27 26.78
C ASN A 23 -10.66 -15.13 25.25
N ARG A 24 -10.80 -16.25 24.53
CA ARG A 24 -10.84 -16.27 23.05
C ARG A 24 -11.93 -15.37 22.46
N LYS A 25 -12.99 -15.10 23.23
CA LYS A 25 -14.11 -14.20 22.85
C LYS A 25 -13.75 -12.72 22.91
N LYS A 26 -12.73 -12.32 23.66
CA LYS A 26 -12.27 -10.92 23.79
C LYS A 26 -10.96 -10.77 23.03
N GLY A 27 -11.06 -10.65 21.71
CA GLY A 27 -9.91 -10.31 20.88
C GLY A 27 -9.40 -8.92 21.24
N GLN A 28 -8.09 -8.73 21.19
CA GLN A 28 -7.45 -7.44 21.37
C GLN A 28 -6.48 -7.22 20.22
N PHE A 29 -6.37 -6.00 19.75
CA PHE A 29 -5.32 -5.62 18.82
C PHE A 29 -4.12 -5.14 19.60
N CYS A 30 -2.95 -5.70 19.31
CA CYS A 30 -1.69 -5.35 19.94
C CYS A 30 -0.62 -5.30 18.85
N LEU A 31 0.33 -4.39 18.99
CA LEU A 31 1.60 -4.50 18.30
C LEU A 31 2.28 -5.77 18.82
N ARG A 32 2.48 -6.77 17.95
CA ARG A 32 3.15 -8.01 18.34
C ARG A 32 4.52 -7.62 18.92
N TYR A 33 4.73 -7.98 20.18
CA TYR A 33 6.01 -8.09 20.89
C TYR A 33 7.21 -8.21 19.93
N LEU A 34 7.80 -7.09 19.53
CA LEU A 34 9.10 -7.02 18.88
C LEU A 34 9.92 -6.06 19.71
N SER A 35 10.84 -6.66 20.46
CA SER A 35 11.78 -6.11 21.45
C SER A 35 11.24 -5.93 22.88
N GLN A 36 11.75 -6.77 23.77
CA GLN A 36 11.66 -6.66 25.24
C GLN A 36 12.47 -5.46 25.80
N GLU A 37 12.77 -4.42 25.02
CA GLU A 37 13.78 -3.43 25.41
C GLU A 37 13.26 -2.02 25.64
N GLU A 38 12.00 -1.70 25.32
CA GLU A 38 11.44 -0.41 25.72
C GLU A 38 10.87 -0.46 27.13
N LYS A 39 11.80 -0.37 28.09
CA LYS A 39 11.54 0.00 29.49
C LYS A 39 10.68 1.27 29.54
N GLY A 40 9.36 1.10 29.71
CA GLY A 40 8.44 2.18 30.07
C GLY A 40 7.39 2.59 29.03
N GLY A 41 7.34 1.95 27.85
CA GLY A 41 6.33 2.25 26.83
C GLY A 41 4.94 1.68 27.17
N ARG A 42 3.90 2.52 27.17
CA ARG A 42 2.50 2.09 27.34
C ARG A 42 2.18 1.00 26.31
N SER A 43 1.58 -0.12 26.72
CA SER A 43 1.18 -1.15 25.76
C SER A 43 0.09 -0.61 24.82
N HIS A 44 0.41 -0.43 23.54
CA HIS A 44 -0.55 0.05 22.53
C HIS A 44 -1.53 -1.06 22.17
N ARG A 45 -2.65 -1.09 22.90
CA ARG A 45 -3.70 -2.11 22.76
C ARG A 45 -5.07 -1.47 22.68
N ILE A 46 -5.91 -2.02 21.83
CA ILE A 46 -7.34 -1.69 21.74
C ILE A 46 -8.17 -2.97 21.77
N LEU A 47 -9.25 -2.96 22.56
CA LEU A 47 -10.18 -4.08 22.60
C LEU A 47 -11.00 -4.11 21.31
N VAL A 48 -11.24 -5.31 20.78
CA VAL A 48 -12.12 -5.47 19.60
C VAL A 48 -13.50 -4.87 19.87
N SER A 49 -14.05 -5.04 21.07
CA SER A 49 -15.37 -4.51 21.44
C SER A 49 -15.44 -2.98 21.44
N ASP A 50 -14.35 -2.31 21.82
CA ASP A 50 -14.30 -0.84 21.79
C ASP A 50 -14.24 -0.35 20.34
N LEU A 51 -13.44 -1.01 19.52
CA LEU A 51 -13.35 -0.71 18.10
C LEU A 51 -14.68 -0.95 17.38
N GLU A 52 -15.35 -2.07 17.65
CA GLU A 52 -16.67 -2.38 17.11
C GLU A 52 -17.69 -1.29 17.48
N ARG A 53 -17.69 -0.85 18.74
CA ARG A 53 -18.57 0.23 19.20
C ARG A 53 -18.30 1.55 18.49
N VAL A 54 -17.03 1.96 18.37
CA VAL A 54 -16.67 3.21 17.68
C VAL A 54 -17.07 3.15 16.21
N VAL A 55 -16.71 2.08 15.51
CA VAL A 55 -17.07 1.88 14.11
C VAL A 55 -18.59 1.86 13.93
N GLN A 56 -19.33 1.20 14.82
CA GLN A 56 -20.78 1.19 14.78
C GLN A 56 -21.37 2.58 14.97
N CYS A 57 -20.88 3.35 15.95
CA CYS A 57 -21.33 4.73 16.17
C CYS A 57 -21.08 5.61 14.94
N ASP A 58 -19.90 5.49 14.32
CA ASP A 58 -19.58 6.29 13.14
C ASP A 58 -20.41 5.87 11.92
N LEU A 59 -20.66 4.57 11.73
CA LEU A 59 -21.58 4.10 10.71
C LEU A 59 -22.99 4.66 10.91
N HIS A 60 -23.51 4.68 12.14
CA HIS A 60 -24.81 5.29 12.42
C HIS A 60 -24.87 6.78 12.07
N LYS A 61 -23.80 7.56 12.37
CA LYS A 61 -23.73 8.97 11.95
C LYS A 61 -23.76 9.11 10.43
N VAL A 62 -23.05 8.24 9.72
CA VAL A 62 -23.08 8.23 8.25
C VAL A 62 -24.48 7.87 7.75
N TYR A 63 -25.14 6.87 8.33
CA TYR A 63 -26.52 6.53 7.96
C TYR A 63 -27.49 7.70 8.18
N GLU A 64 -27.41 8.37 9.33
CA GLU A 64 -28.24 9.53 9.63
C GLU A 64 -28.00 10.67 8.63
N TYR A 65 -26.74 10.95 8.30
CA TYR A 65 -26.38 11.90 7.26
C TYR A 65 -26.96 11.51 5.89
N VAL A 66 -26.80 10.26 5.48
CA VAL A 66 -27.32 9.76 4.19
C VAL A 66 -28.85 9.87 4.12
N ILE A 67 -29.55 9.56 5.21
CA ILE A 67 -31.02 9.67 5.25
C ILE A 67 -31.47 11.14 5.13
N LEU A 68 -30.77 12.06 5.80
CA LEU A 68 -31.11 13.49 5.79
C LEU A 68 -30.70 14.18 4.47
N HIS A 69 -29.63 13.72 3.84
CA HIS A 69 -28.97 14.35 2.69
C HIS A 69 -28.79 13.40 1.51
N GLU A 70 -29.78 12.54 1.23
CA GLU A 70 -29.65 11.45 0.27
C GLU A 70 -29.16 11.92 -1.12
N LYS A 71 -29.78 12.98 -1.64
CA LYS A 71 -29.43 13.50 -2.97
C LYS A 71 -28.01 14.08 -3.02
N GLU A 72 -27.65 14.89 -2.03
CA GLU A 72 -26.32 15.50 -1.92
C GLU A 72 -25.23 14.43 -1.75
N PHE A 73 -25.51 13.42 -0.94
CA PHE A 73 -24.61 12.29 -0.73
C PHE A 73 -24.39 11.48 -2.02
N VAL A 74 -25.44 11.21 -2.80
CA VAL A 74 -25.32 10.49 -4.07
C VAL A 74 -24.48 11.30 -5.08
N ASP A 75 -24.75 12.60 -5.20
CA ASP A 75 -24.01 13.48 -6.12
C ASP A 75 -22.52 13.60 -5.72
N GLU A 76 -22.23 13.75 -4.43
CA GLU A 76 -20.87 13.79 -3.90
C GLU A 76 -20.15 12.44 -4.07
N TYR A 77 -20.82 11.32 -3.76
CA TYR A 77 -20.26 9.98 -3.90
C TYR A 77 -19.90 9.66 -5.36
N LEU A 78 -20.81 9.96 -6.30
CA LEU A 78 -20.58 9.72 -7.73
C LEU A 78 -19.45 10.61 -8.28
N SER A 79 -19.43 11.89 -7.91
CA SER A 79 -18.39 12.82 -8.35
C SER A 79 -17.02 12.48 -7.76
N GLY A 80 -16.96 12.14 -6.47
CA GLY A 80 -15.75 11.69 -5.79
C GLY A 80 -15.22 10.37 -6.35
N SER A 81 -16.10 9.38 -6.58
CA SER A 81 -15.75 8.08 -7.17
C SER A 81 -15.12 8.23 -8.55
N LYS A 82 -15.70 9.09 -9.41
CA LYS A 82 -15.14 9.39 -10.73
C LYS A 82 -13.74 10.01 -10.64
N LYS A 83 -13.57 11.01 -9.78
CA LYS A 83 -12.30 11.71 -9.58
C LYS A 83 -11.20 10.77 -9.07
N GLU A 84 -11.50 9.91 -8.10
CA GLU A 84 -10.52 8.94 -7.59
C GLU A 84 -10.19 7.86 -8.63
N THR A 85 -11.18 7.40 -9.40
CA THR A 85 -10.96 6.48 -10.51
C THR A 85 -10.04 7.09 -11.56
N GLU A 86 -10.27 8.35 -11.95
CA GLU A 86 -9.42 9.07 -12.91
C GLU A 86 -8.00 9.25 -12.39
N LYS A 87 -7.82 9.64 -11.12
CA LYS A 87 -6.49 9.74 -10.48
C LYS A 87 -5.78 8.39 -10.44
N PHE A 88 -6.48 7.32 -10.11
CA PHE A 88 -5.91 5.97 -10.10
C PHE A 88 -5.46 5.58 -11.51
N GLN A 89 -6.32 5.76 -12.52
CA GLN A 89 -6.00 5.47 -13.91
C GLN A 89 -4.82 6.32 -14.42
N ALA A 90 -4.76 7.61 -14.08
CA ALA A 90 -3.67 8.49 -14.46
C ALA A 90 -2.34 8.02 -13.86
N ARG A 91 -2.32 7.68 -12.56
CA ARG A 91 -1.14 7.12 -11.89
C ARG A 91 -0.70 5.80 -12.50
N ALA A 92 -1.64 4.88 -12.76
CA ALA A 92 -1.35 3.60 -13.38
C ALA A 92 -0.78 3.76 -14.80
N LYS A 93 -1.36 4.64 -15.62
CA LYS A 93 -0.86 4.96 -16.97
C LYS A 93 0.53 5.59 -16.94
N ALA A 94 0.77 6.52 -16.02
CA ALA A 94 2.07 7.15 -15.86
C ALA A 94 3.15 6.12 -15.47
N GLU A 95 2.83 5.21 -14.55
CA GLU A 95 3.74 4.14 -14.15
C GLU A 95 3.99 3.14 -15.29
N LEU A 96 2.95 2.74 -16.03
CA LEU A 96 3.10 1.91 -17.23
C LEU A 96 4.03 2.55 -18.26
N LYS A 97 3.84 3.84 -18.54
CA LYS A 97 4.71 4.57 -19.45
C LYS A 97 6.16 4.59 -18.95
N ARG A 98 6.37 4.91 -17.67
CA ARG A 98 7.71 4.94 -17.06
C ARG A 98 8.42 3.59 -17.17
N LEU A 99 7.69 2.49 -16.94
CA LEU A 99 8.23 1.14 -17.04
C LEU A 99 8.53 0.75 -18.50
N SER A 100 7.65 1.12 -19.44
CA SER A 100 7.87 0.89 -20.88
C SER A 100 9.08 1.67 -21.39
N ASP A 101 9.18 2.96 -21.07
CA ASP A 101 10.32 3.80 -21.46
C ASP A 101 11.64 3.21 -20.94
N ARG A 102 11.63 2.70 -19.70
CA ARG A 102 12.80 2.03 -19.10
C ARG A 102 13.11 0.70 -19.79
N GLN A 103 12.10 -0.06 -20.20
CA GLN A 103 12.30 -1.30 -20.95
C GLN A 103 12.93 -1.03 -22.32
N ASP A 104 12.47 0.01 -23.02
CA ASP A 104 13.03 0.42 -24.31
C ASP A 104 14.48 0.88 -24.17
N GLU A 105 14.79 1.66 -23.12
CA GLU A 105 16.14 2.10 -22.84
C GLU A 105 17.08 0.92 -22.55
N ASN A 106 16.64 -0.04 -21.72
CA ASN A 106 17.39 -1.28 -21.51
C ASN A 106 17.65 -2.01 -22.83
N GLY A 107 16.67 -2.09 -23.73
CA GLY A 107 16.82 -2.69 -25.05
C GLY A 107 17.87 -1.98 -25.93
N ARG A 108 17.93 -0.65 -25.88
CA ARG A 108 18.95 0.15 -26.60
C ARG A 108 20.34 -0.08 -26.02
N ILE A 109 20.48 -0.07 -24.70
CA ILE A 109 21.76 -0.32 -24.01
C ILE A 109 22.28 -1.70 -24.39
N ILE A 110 21.43 -2.73 -24.32
CA ILE A 110 21.80 -4.10 -24.69
C ILE A 110 22.29 -4.14 -26.15
N ARG A 111 21.53 -3.58 -27.09
CA ARG A 111 21.90 -3.58 -28.51
C ARG A 111 23.25 -2.91 -28.75
N LYS A 112 23.47 -1.73 -28.15
CA LYS A 112 24.73 -1.00 -28.27
C LYS A 112 25.91 -1.81 -27.72
N LEU A 113 25.74 -2.46 -26.57
CA LEU A 113 26.77 -3.33 -25.99
C LEU A 113 27.10 -4.53 -26.90
N TYR A 114 26.08 -5.12 -27.54
CA TYR A 114 26.32 -6.19 -28.52
C TYR A 114 27.11 -5.66 -29.74
N GLU A 115 26.71 -4.51 -30.29
CA GLU A 115 27.37 -3.91 -31.45
C GLU A 115 28.83 -3.49 -31.14
N ASP A 116 29.06 -2.86 -29.99
CA ASP A 116 30.38 -2.44 -29.54
C ASP A 116 31.31 -3.66 -29.30
N ASN A 117 30.81 -4.73 -28.70
CA ASN A 117 31.59 -5.97 -28.48
C ASN A 117 31.95 -6.67 -29.79
N VAL A 118 31.01 -6.80 -30.74
CA VAL A 118 31.30 -7.41 -32.06
C VAL A 118 32.34 -6.59 -32.82
N THR A 119 32.25 -5.26 -32.76
CA THR A 119 33.22 -4.37 -33.41
C THR A 119 34.61 -4.51 -32.79
N ALA A 120 34.69 -4.61 -31.47
CA ALA A 120 35.94 -4.90 -30.78
C ALA A 120 36.53 -6.26 -31.18
N GLU A 121 35.71 -7.32 -31.23
CA GLU A 121 36.17 -8.65 -31.69
C GLU A 121 36.68 -8.62 -33.13
N LEU A 122 35.99 -7.94 -34.05
CA LEU A 122 36.42 -7.79 -35.44
C LEU A 122 37.75 -7.03 -35.53
N GLN A 123 37.90 -5.89 -34.84
CA GLN A 123 39.15 -5.14 -34.81
C GLN A 123 40.32 -5.95 -34.23
N THR A 124 40.05 -6.76 -33.20
CA THR A 124 41.09 -7.62 -32.61
C THR A 124 41.46 -8.78 -33.54
N SER A 125 40.52 -9.29 -34.32
CA SER A 125 40.74 -10.35 -35.30
C SER A 125 41.55 -9.86 -36.50
N ASP A 126 41.26 -8.65 -36.99
CA ASP A 126 41.97 -8.04 -38.12
C ASP A 126 43.43 -7.68 -37.79
N LEU A 127 43.74 -7.44 -36.51
CA LEU A 127 45.11 -7.20 -36.04
C LEU A 127 45.96 -8.47 -35.86
N ILE A 128 45.35 -9.66 -35.91
CA ILE A 128 46.06 -10.95 -35.80
C ILE A 128 46.48 -11.48 -37.17
N PHE A 129 45.90 -10.96 -38.27
CA PHE A 129 46.21 -11.33 -39.64
C PHE A 129 47.18 -10.36 -40.37
N LEU A 130 47.73 -9.38 -39.65
CA LEU A 130 48.82 -8.49 -40.10
C LEU A 130 50.12 -8.82 -39.36
#